data_AF-A0A8J3VI32-F1
#
_entry.id   AF-A0A8J3VI32-F1
#
_cell.length_a   1.000
_cell.length_b   1.000
_cell.length_c   1.000
_cell.angle_alpha   90.00
_cell.angle_beta   90.00
_cell.angle_gamma   90.00
#
_symmetry.space_group_name_H-M   'P 1'
#
loop_
_entity.id
_entity.type
_entity.pdbx_description
1 polymer ?
#
loop_
_entity_poly.entity_id
_entity_poly.type
_entity_poly.pdbx_seq_one_letter_code
_entity_poly.pdbx_strand_id
1 'polypeptide(L)'
;MKDNAYRIGAFWGARRENSDEIASRLLDCFSRLRRVHPMFGDWRDRWKNDKEWAAGPKTPWQLDLQSLTRLVDSRAAKLRETGFTLGGWTGGWEGDNDCSVSASMTVGNHAQHMAPNHFMLELPPPTLAPGLYEPGVLRAAAEAVVDPWQPWWANVTSSRLLDAQQPPQPRLSIRELDDYLSRPRDARTKMPTVGWLTYLDERHFDNLSITELEAVVTVHHGNHGTWLTLAGDPLSVTGEDALAAYWLVQRPFHAHPFQGVEKDPTFDFDAYRARVLGIPHASMKYVVDGYAFDGYRDGRLQYIHPQYEFGAEKGELAPAQLKAVFLPLATEQLAFARGTKILWHFPQRQVVQDVQAALAQWGIEDIHVRYLA
;
A
#
# COMPACT_ATOMS: atom_id res chain seq x y z
N MET A 1 11.54 -11.75 17.69
CA MET A 1 12.61 -11.13 16.89
C MET A 1 12.66 -11.69 15.47
N LYS A 2 11.53 -11.68 14.74
CA LYS A 2 11.52 -11.76 13.26
C LYS A 2 11.18 -10.37 12.69
N ASP A 3 11.43 -9.33 13.48
CA ASP A 3 10.59 -8.13 13.48
C ASP A 3 11.02 -7.11 12.42
N ASN A 4 11.95 -7.49 11.54
CA ASN A 4 12.32 -6.67 10.39
C ASN A 4 12.95 -7.49 9.24
N ALA A 5 12.44 -8.70 8.98
CA ALA A 5 12.90 -9.48 7.83
C ALA A 5 12.56 -8.72 6.53
N TYR A 6 13.58 -8.49 5.71
CA TYR A 6 13.40 -7.92 4.37
C TYR A 6 13.13 -9.02 3.35
N ARG A 7 12.40 -8.64 2.31
CA ARG A 7 12.02 -9.53 1.24
C ARG A 7 11.93 -8.82 -0.10
N ILE A 8 12.20 -9.58 -1.15
CA ILE A 8 11.98 -9.18 -2.54
C ILE A 8 10.83 -10.02 -3.06
N GLY A 9 9.68 -9.40 -3.30
CA GLY A 9 8.48 -10.08 -3.81
C GLY A 9 8.15 -9.64 -5.23
N ALA A 10 7.76 -10.56 -6.09
CA ALA A 10 7.21 -10.30 -7.42
C ALA A 10 5.91 -11.10 -7.59
N PHE A 11 4.87 -10.46 -8.13
CA PHE A 11 3.51 -11.01 -8.15
C PHE A 11 2.85 -10.82 -9.51
N TRP A 12 2.15 -11.85 -9.98
CA TRP A 12 1.36 -11.82 -11.20
C TRP A 12 0.15 -12.73 -11.10
N GLY A 13 -0.89 -12.43 -11.88
CA GLY A 13 -2.09 -13.25 -11.89
C GLY A 13 -1.93 -14.54 -12.69
N ALA A 14 -3.07 -15.05 -13.15
CA ALA A 14 -3.15 -16.28 -13.93
C ALA A 14 -2.22 -16.24 -15.15
N ARG A 15 -1.30 -17.22 -15.23
CA ARG A 15 -0.39 -17.39 -16.36
C ARG A 15 -0.18 -18.86 -16.60
N ARG A 16 -0.61 -19.33 -17.77
CA ARG A 16 -0.43 -20.72 -18.19
C ARG A 16 0.95 -20.86 -18.81
N GLU A 17 1.80 -21.65 -18.17
CA GLU A 17 3.16 -21.93 -18.60
C GLU A 17 3.42 -23.43 -18.48
N ASN A 18 4.15 -23.99 -19.44
CA ASN A 18 4.61 -25.37 -19.38
C ASN A 18 5.93 -25.48 -18.57
N SER A 19 6.39 -26.71 -18.33
CA SER A 19 7.57 -26.96 -17.52
C SER A 19 8.85 -26.32 -18.07
N ASP A 20 9.04 -26.33 -19.40
CA ASP A 20 10.22 -25.77 -20.05
C ASP A 20 10.25 -24.23 -19.92
N GLU A 21 9.09 -23.58 -20.09
CA GLU A 21 8.95 -22.13 -19.92
C GLU A 21 9.28 -21.70 -18.49
N ILE A 22 8.73 -22.41 -17.50
CA ILE A 22 9.02 -22.14 -16.08
C ILE A 22 10.50 -22.39 -15.77
N ALA A 23 11.06 -23.51 -16.24
CA ALA A 23 12.46 -23.85 -16.02
C ALA A 23 13.41 -22.82 -16.66
N SER A 24 13.06 -22.31 -17.85
CA SER A 24 13.80 -21.24 -18.52
C SER A 24 13.81 -19.94 -17.70
N ARG A 25 12.65 -19.51 -17.17
CA ARG A 25 12.56 -18.32 -16.30
C ARG A 25 13.33 -18.50 -15.00
N LEU A 26 13.26 -19.69 -14.39
CA LEU A 26 14.05 -20.02 -13.20
C LEU A 26 15.54 -19.92 -13.48
N LEU A 27 15.99 -20.52 -14.59
CA LEU A 27 17.39 -20.49 -14.99
C LEU A 27 17.88 -19.06 -15.15
N ASP A 28 17.13 -18.21 -15.87
CA ASP A 28 17.50 -16.81 -16.07
C ASP A 28 17.51 -16.03 -14.75
N CYS A 29 16.46 -16.16 -13.93
CA CYS A 29 16.35 -15.51 -12.61
C CYS A 29 17.53 -15.87 -11.68
N PHE A 30 17.78 -17.16 -11.46
CA PHE A 30 18.85 -17.57 -10.55
C PHE A 30 20.25 -17.30 -11.11
N SER A 31 20.43 -17.37 -12.43
CA SER A 31 21.70 -17.00 -13.07
C SER A 31 22.00 -15.51 -12.91
N ARG A 32 20.99 -14.64 -13.00
CA ARG A 32 21.13 -13.20 -12.77
C ARG A 32 21.40 -12.90 -11.30
N LEU A 33 20.61 -13.47 -10.39
CA LEU A 33 20.80 -13.30 -8.94
C LEU A 33 22.22 -13.69 -8.51
N ARG A 34 22.74 -14.82 -9.01
CA ARG A 34 24.12 -15.27 -8.73
C ARG A 34 25.19 -14.25 -9.15
N ARG A 35 24.95 -13.46 -10.19
CA ARG A 35 25.88 -12.39 -10.63
C ARG A 35 25.79 -11.14 -9.76
N VAL A 36 24.65 -10.91 -9.10
CA VAL A 36 24.43 -9.76 -8.23
C VAL A 36 25.18 -9.91 -6.91
N HIS A 37 25.07 -11.08 -6.27
CA HIS A 37 25.74 -11.32 -4.99
C HIS A 37 26.04 -12.82 -4.77
N PRO A 38 27.21 -13.19 -4.19
CA PRO A 38 27.58 -14.59 -3.96
C PRO A 38 26.57 -15.38 -3.12
N MET A 39 25.88 -14.74 -2.18
CA MET A 39 24.85 -15.39 -1.34
C MET A 39 23.64 -15.91 -2.12
N PHE A 40 23.47 -15.52 -3.39
CA PHE A 40 22.43 -16.03 -4.28
C PHE A 40 22.92 -17.19 -5.18
N GLY A 41 24.11 -17.76 -4.93
CA GLY A 41 24.72 -18.76 -5.82
C GLY A 41 24.33 -20.21 -5.55
N ASP A 42 24.17 -20.60 -4.28
CA ASP A 42 24.22 -22.02 -3.86
C ASP A 42 22.85 -22.56 -3.40
N TRP A 43 21.91 -22.62 -4.32
CA TRP A 43 20.54 -23.05 -4.03
C TRP A 43 20.41 -24.55 -3.76
N ARG A 44 19.58 -24.90 -2.77
CA ARG A 44 19.21 -26.27 -2.39
C ARG A 44 17.71 -26.35 -2.12
N ASP A 45 17.17 -27.56 -2.14
CA ASP A 45 15.80 -27.82 -1.68
C ASP A 45 15.67 -27.47 -0.18
N ARG A 46 14.56 -26.81 0.19
CA ARG A 46 14.25 -26.58 1.61
C ARG A 46 13.87 -27.89 2.31
N TRP A 47 14.40 -28.10 3.52
CA TRP A 47 13.93 -29.16 4.41
C TRP A 47 12.50 -28.90 4.87
N LYS A 48 11.65 -29.93 4.80
CA LYS A 48 10.24 -29.78 5.17
C LYS A 48 9.95 -30.03 6.65
N ASN A 49 10.84 -30.76 7.32
CA ASN A 49 10.69 -31.17 8.72
C ASN A 49 12.04 -31.61 9.30
N ASP A 50 12.08 -31.77 10.62
CA ASP A 50 13.27 -32.16 11.38
C ASP A 50 13.83 -33.52 10.96
N LYS A 51 12.97 -34.43 10.49
CA LYS A 51 13.40 -35.74 9.98
C LYS A 51 14.19 -35.60 8.68
N GLU A 52 13.72 -34.76 7.75
CA GLU A 52 14.48 -34.46 6.54
C GLU A 52 15.77 -33.73 6.88
N TRP A 53 15.73 -32.81 7.84
CA TRP A 53 16.94 -32.14 8.34
C TRP A 53 17.93 -33.20 8.80
N ALA A 54 17.57 -34.05 9.76
CA ALA A 54 18.43 -35.13 10.28
C ALA A 54 18.97 -36.11 9.21
N ALA A 55 18.33 -36.21 8.04
CA ALA A 55 18.82 -37.04 6.93
C ALA A 55 20.05 -36.47 6.21
N GLY A 56 20.46 -35.23 6.53
CA GLY A 56 21.70 -34.62 6.06
C GLY A 56 21.51 -33.57 4.96
N PRO A 57 22.62 -33.16 4.31
CA PRO A 57 22.63 -32.05 3.36
C PRO A 57 21.76 -32.34 2.13
N LYS A 58 21.04 -31.32 1.66
CA LYS A 58 20.28 -31.38 0.41
C LYS A 58 21.22 -31.18 -0.78
N THR A 59 20.97 -31.91 -1.86
CA THR A 59 21.72 -31.77 -3.12
C THR A 59 21.54 -30.34 -3.67
N PRO A 60 22.63 -29.64 -3.99
CA PRO A 60 22.55 -28.35 -4.70
C PRO A 60 21.79 -28.48 -6.01
N TRP A 61 20.98 -27.47 -6.31
CA TRP A 61 20.33 -27.34 -7.60
C TRP A 61 21.39 -27.20 -8.69
N GLN A 62 21.24 -28.00 -9.73
CA GLN A 62 22.00 -27.80 -10.96
C GLN A 62 21.25 -26.74 -11.78
N LEU A 63 21.84 -25.55 -11.90
CA LEU A 63 21.28 -24.43 -12.65
C LEU A 63 21.53 -24.61 -14.16
N ASP A 64 20.93 -25.66 -14.72
CA ASP A 64 20.86 -25.94 -16.14
C ASP A 64 19.41 -26.26 -16.52
N LEU A 65 19.06 -26.04 -17.79
CA LEU A 65 17.68 -26.16 -18.25
C LEU A 65 17.13 -27.57 -18.05
N GLN A 66 17.91 -28.62 -18.30
CA GLN A 66 17.47 -30.00 -18.20
C GLN A 66 17.17 -30.39 -16.74
N SER A 67 18.03 -29.98 -15.81
CA SER A 67 17.84 -30.26 -14.38
C SER A 67 16.68 -29.47 -13.79
N LEU A 68 16.53 -28.20 -14.16
CA LEU A 68 15.40 -27.37 -13.72
C LEU A 68 14.07 -27.84 -14.30
N THR A 69 14.04 -28.31 -15.55
CA THR A 69 12.84 -28.91 -16.16
C THR A 69 12.40 -30.15 -15.39
N ARG A 70 13.34 -31.07 -15.09
CA ARG A 70 13.05 -32.25 -14.26
C ARG A 70 12.55 -31.87 -12.86
N LEU A 71 13.13 -30.82 -12.25
CA LEU A 71 12.68 -30.30 -10.98
C LEU A 71 11.24 -29.81 -11.08
N VAL A 72 10.91 -28.99 -12.08
CA VAL A 72 9.56 -28.47 -12.34
C VAL A 72 8.57 -29.60 -12.58
N ASP A 73 8.87 -30.56 -13.47
CA ASP A 73 8.01 -31.71 -13.77
C ASP A 73 7.66 -32.51 -12.52
N SER A 74 8.66 -32.75 -11.66
CA SER A 74 8.45 -33.49 -10.40
C SER A 74 7.45 -32.81 -9.45
N ARG A 75 7.29 -31.48 -9.56
CA ARG A 75 6.35 -30.69 -8.75
C ARG A 75 5.02 -30.48 -9.45
N ALA A 76 5.04 -30.21 -10.76
CA ALA A 76 3.86 -29.95 -11.59
C ALA A 76 2.95 -31.17 -11.74
N ALA A 77 3.50 -32.39 -11.70
CA ALA A 77 2.74 -33.64 -11.81
C ALA A 77 1.58 -33.78 -10.80
N LYS A 78 1.58 -32.97 -9.73
CA LYS A 78 0.60 -33.07 -8.64
C LYS A 78 -0.57 -32.07 -8.72
N LEU A 79 -0.51 -31.02 -9.55
CA LEU A 79 -1.45 -29.88 -9.45
C LEU A 79 -1.66 -29.16 -10.80
N ARG A 80 -2.43 -29.76 -11.72
CA ARG A 80 -2.54 -29.27 -13.11
C ARG A 80 -3.15 -27.88 -13.26
N GLU A 81 -4.04 -27.43 -12.36
CA GLU A 81 -4.76 -26.16 -12.52
C GLU A 81 -4.34 -25.07 -11.51
N THR A 82 -3.93 -25.46 -10.30
CA THR A 82 -3.64 -24.52 -9.20
C THR A 82 -2.21 -24.01 -9.17
N GLY A 83 -1.39 -24.39 -10.16
CA GLY A 83 0.06 -24.21 -10.13
C GLY A 83 0.73 -25.10 -9.07
N PHE A 84 2.04 -24.91 -8.90
CA PHE A 84 2.80 -25.62 -7.87
C PHE A 84 3.76 -24.68 -7.15
N THR A 85 4.16 -25.08 -5.94
CA THR A 85 5.12 -24.32 -5.14
C THR A 85 6.50 -24.95 -5.19
N LEU A 86 7.51 -24.12 -5.43
CA LEU A 86 8.92 -24.47 -5.31
C LEU A 86 9.53 -23.62 -4.19
N GLY A 87 10.44 -24.22 -3.43
CA GLY A 87 11.15 -23.57 -2.34
C GLY A 87 12.63 -23.90 -2.41
N GLY A 88 13.46 -22.85 -2.43
CA GLY A 88 14.91 -22.95 -2.46
C GLY A 88 15.53 -22.27 -1.24
N TRP A 89 16.75 -22.66 -0.91
CA TRP A 89 17.49 -22.05 0.19
C TRP A 89 19.00 -22.09 -0.08
N THR A 90 19.74 -21.03 0.28
CA THR A 90 21.20 -20.96 0.12
C THR A 90 22.00 -21.35 1.38
N GLY A 91 21.32 -21.61 2.50
CA GLY A 91 21.97 -21.97 3.77
C GLY A 91 22.74 -23.29 3.72
N GLY A 92 23.82 -23.33 4.51
CA GLY A 92 24.64 -24.52 4.74
C GLY A 92 24.00 -25.51 5.72
N TRP A 93 24.51 -26.74 5.72
CA TRP A 93 24.20 -27.72 6.77
C TRP A 93 24.87 -27.36 8.11
N GLU A 94 26.01 -26.67 8.04
CA GLU A 94 26.86 -26.32 9.19
C GLU A 94 26.51 -24.92 9.73
N GLY A 95 25.44 -24.85 10.52
CA GLY A 95 25.28 -23.84 11.58
C GLY A 95 24.94 -22.40 11.21
N ASP A 96 25.19 -21.92 9.98
CA ASP A 96 24.89 -20.53 9.59
C ASP A 96 23.54 -20.40 8.88
N ASN A 97 22.50 -20.94 9.50
CA ASN A 97 21.14 -20.87 8.96
C ASN A 97 20.57 -19.46 8.99
N ASP A 98 21.06 -18.60 9.89
CA ASP A 98 20.53 -17.25 10.08
C ASP A 98 21.07 -16.27 9.03
N CYS A 99 22.22 -16.56 8.41
CA CYS A 99 22.81 -15.76 7.33
C CYS A 99 22.54 -16.36 5.93
N SER A 100 21.27 -16.60 5.62
CA SER A 100 20.90 -17.33 4.41
C SER A 100 19.71 -16.71 3.68
N VAL A 101 19.63 -16.95 2.36
CA VAL A 101 18.55 -16.45 1.51
C VAL A 101 17.58 -17.58 1.21
N SER A 102 16.32 -17.38 1.54
CA SER A 102 15.24 -18.32 1.20
C SER A 102 14.51 -17.83 -0.05
N ALA A 103 14.10 -18.76 -0.91
CA ALA A 103 13.21 -18.48 -2.04
C ALA A 103 11.93 -19.30 -1.89
N SER A 104 10.79 -18.67 -2.12
CA SER A 104 9.49 -19.33 -2.23
C SER A 104 8.78 -18.80 -3.45
N MET A 105 8.22 -19.69 -4.25
CA MET A 105 7.50 -19.31 -5.45
C MET A 105 6.32 -20.22 -5.70
N THR A 106 5.23 -19.63 -6.18
CA THR A 106 4.09 -20.36 -6.76
C THR A 106 3.97 -19.94 -8.21
N VAL A 107 4.00 -20.92 -9.11
CA VAL A 107 4.08 -20.70 -10.57
C VAL A 107 3.12 -21.64 -11.30
N GLY A 108 2.75 -21.28 -12.54
CA GLY A 108 1.84 -22.06 -13.38
C GLY A 108 0.36 -22.03 -12.94
N ASN A 109 0.01 -21.26 -11.91
CA ASN A 109 -1.38 -21.07 -11.54
C ASN A 109 -2.08 -20.25 -12.63
N HIS A 110 -3.18 -20.78 -13.17
CA HIS A 110 -4.00 -20.13 -14.18
C HIS A 110 -5.49 -20.11 -13.81
N ALA A 111 -5.84 -20.50 -12.58
CA ALA A 111 -7.19 -20.35 -12.05
C ALA A 111 -7.42 -18.90 -11.59
N GLN A 112 -8.49 -18.26 -12.08
CA GLN A 112 -8.78 -16.83 -11.83
C GLN A 112 -9.04 -16.49 -10.34
N HIS A 113 -9.52 -17.46 -9.55
CA HIS A 113 -9.93 -17.25 -8.14
C HIS A 113 -8.91 -17.74 -7.10
N MET A 114 -7.71 -18.11 -7.55
CA MET A 114 -6.66 -18.67 -6.68
C MET A 114 -5.60 -17.63 -6.32
N ALA A 115 -4.74 -17.96 -5.36
CA ALA A 115 -3.64 -17.08 -4.95
C ALA A 115 -2.76 -16.71 -6.15
N PRO A 116 -2.29 -15.46 -6.28
CA PRO A 116 -1.48 -15.06 -7.41
C PRO A 116 -0.21 -15.90 -7.50
N ASN A 117 0.29 -16.07 -8.73
CA ASN A 117 1.65 -16.53 -8.89
C ASN A 117 2.59 -15.51 -8.25
N HIS A 118 3.67 -16.01 -7.67
CA HIS A 118 4.65 -15.15 -7.04
C HIS A 118 6.03 -15.76 -7.03
N PHE A 119 7.03 -14.89 -6.90
CA PHE A 119 8.39 -15.21 -6.51
C PHE A 119 8.74 -14.35 -5.30
N MET A 120 9.32 -14.95 -4.28
CA MET A 120 9.66 -14.27 -3.03
C MET A 120 11.06 -14.69 -2.61
N LEU A 121 11.92 -13.71 -2.34
CA LEU A 121 13.17 -13.91 -1.61
C LEU A 121 13.00 -13.38 -0.20
N GLU A 122 13.35 -14.18 0.80
CA GLU A 122 13.54 -13.70 2.16
C GLU A 122 15.05 -13.51 2.39
N LEU A 123 15.43 -12.30 2.77
CA LEU A 123 16.82 -11.92 2.99
C LEU A 123 17.19 -12.11 4.47
N PRO A 124 18.44 -12.49 4.77
CA PRO A 124 18.92 -12.54 6.15
C PRO A 124 18.95 -11.13 6.74
N PRO A 125 18.90 -10.98 8.07
CA PRO A 125 18.97 -9.67 8.73
C PRO A 125 20.13 -8.79 8.22
N PRO A 126 19.96 -7.46 8.10
CA PRO A 126 21.03 -6.55 7.66
C PRO A 126 22.31 -6.64 8.50
N THR A 127 22.19 -7.03 9.77
CA THR A 127 23.33 -7.23 10.67
C THR A 127 24.20 -8.42 10.30
N LEU A 128 23.66 -9.42 9.61
CA LEU A 128 24.38 -10.64 9.22
C LEU A 128 24.92 -10.54 7.78
N ALA A 129 24.23 -9.82 6.90
CA ALA A 129 24.65 -9.65 5.50
C ALA A 129 24.48 -8.19 5.03
N PRO A 130 25.21 -7.21 5.59
CA PRO A 130 25.02 -5.80 5.27
C PRO A 130 25.23 -5.48 3.78
N GLY A 131 26.14 -6.20 3.10
CA GLY A 131 26.38 -6.03 1.66
C GLY A 131 25.17 -6.35 0.77
N LEU A 132 24.23 -7.20 1.23
CA LEU A 132 22.98 -7.42 0.51
C LEU A 132 22.07 -6.20 0.51
N TYR A 133 22.23 -5.30 1.48
CA TYR A 133 21.38 -4.12 1.69
C TYR A 133 21.96 -2.85 1.08
N GLU A 134 23.09 -2.94 0.38
CA GLU A 134 23.56 -1.83 -0.44
C GLU A 134 22.49 -1.51 -1.51
N PRO A 135 22.10 -0.23 -1.71
CA PRO A 135 21.02 0.14 -2.62
C PRO A 135 21.19 -0.44 -4.05
N GLY A 136 22.42 -0.43 -4.58
CA GLY A 136 22.70 -1.00 -5.89
C GLY A 136 22.50 -2.51 -5.96
N VAL A 137 22.89 -3.23 -4.90
CA VAL A 137 22.76 -4.70 -4.81
C VAL A 137 21.30 -5.10 -4.68
N LEU A 138 20.52 -4.48 -3.79
CA LEU A 138 19.08 -4.78 -3.67
C LEU A 138 18.30 -4.46 -4.94
N ARG A 139 18.60 -3.32 -5.59
CA ARG A 139 17.97 -2.96 -6.86
C ARG A 139 18.28 -3.99 -7.93
N ALA A 140 19.56 -4.33 -8.12
CA ALA A 140 19.97 -5.31 -9.10
C ALA A 140 19.36 -6.71 -8.83
N ALA A 141 19.21 -7.08 -7.55
CA ALA A 141 18.53 -8.31 -7.17
C ALA A 141 17.03 -8.27 -7.49
N ALA A 142 16.36 -7.14 -7.26
CA ALA A 142 14.96 -6.96 -7.63
C ALA A 142 14.76 -7.01 -9.15
N GLU A 143 15.63 -6.35 -9.92
CA GLU A 143 15.64 -6.41 -11.39
C GLU A 143 15.90 -7.83 -11.91
N ALA A 144 16.83 -8.57 -11.29
CA ALA A 144 17.10 -9.97 -11.60
C ALA A 144 15.88 -10.88 -11.42
N VAL A 145 14.93 -10.50 -10.55
CA VAL A 145 13.64 -11.17 -10.39
C VAL A 145 12.60 -10.63 -11.37
N VAL A 146 12.52 -9.30 -11.55
CA VAL A 146 11.51 -8.68 -12.41
C VAL A 146 11.69 -9.04 -13.88
N ASP A 147 12.91 -9.01 -14.41
CA ASP A 147 13.18 -9.24 -15.83
C ASP A 147 12.66 -10.61 -16.33
N PRO A 148 12.99 -11.74 -15.67
CA PRO A 148 12.58 -13.04 -16.17
C PRO A 148 11.12 -13.35 -15.86
N TRP A 149 10.54 -12.76 -14.81
CA TRP A 149 9.16 -13.05 -14.41
C TRP A 149 8.14 -12.09 -14.99
N GLN A 150 8.52 -10.88 -15.40
CA GLN A 150 7.63 -9.82 -15.88
C GLN A 150 6.35 -9.74 -15.03
N PRO A 151 6.48 -9.48 -13.72
CA PRO A 151 5.35 -9.45 -12.83
C PRO A 151 4.43 -8.27 -13.14
N TRP A 152 3.24 -8.26 -12.56
CA TRP A 152 2.37 -7.07 -12.57
C TRP A 152 2.90 -6.00 -11.63
N TRP A 153 3.43 -6.46 -10.49
CA TRP A 153 4.11 -5.62 -9.51
C TRP A 153 5.16 -6.41 -8.75
N ALA A 154 6.17 -5.72 -8.25
CA ALA A 154 7.18 -6.27 -7.36
C ALA A 154 7.60 -5.24 -6.31
N ASN A 155 8.19 -5.68 -5.21
CA ASN A 155 8.75 -4.78 -4.22
C ASN A 155 9.92 -5.36 -3.43
N VAL A 156 10.69 -4.46 -2.83
CA VAL A 156 11.70 -4.72 -1.81
C VAL A 156 11.22 -4.06 -0.53
N THR A 157 10.87 -4.86 0.48
CA THR A 157 10.14 -4.37 1.66
C THR A 157 10.53 -5.15 2.91
N SER A 158 10.28 -4.59 4.09
CA SER A 158 10.38 -5.30 5.36
C SER A 158 9.01 -5.59 5.98
N SER A 159 8.94 -6.54 6.92
CA SER A 159 7.72 -6.79 7.69
C SER A 159 7.14 -5.51 8.30
N ARG A 160 7.99 -4.65 8.87
CA ARG A 160 7.59 -3.36 9.45
C ARG A 160 6.90 -2.44 8.44
N LEU A 161 7.44 -2.32 7.22
CA LEU A 161 6.84 -1.48 6.18
C LEU A 161 5.48 -2.01 5.73
N LEU A 162 5.33 -3.33 5.72
CA LEU A 162 4.08 -3.98 5.31
C LEU A 162 3.02 -3.89 6.40
N ASP A 163 3.41 -4.04 7.65
CA ASP A 163 2.52 -3.87 8.80
C ASP A 163 1.98 -2.44 8.86
N ALA A 164 2.80 -1.44 8.53
CA ALA A 164 2.37 -0.04 8.43
C ALA A 164 1.34 0.22 7.31
N GLN A 165 1.26 -0.65 6.30
CA GLN A 165 0.31 -0.55 5.19
C GLN A 165 -0.96 -1.38 5.41
N GLN A 166 -0.99 -2.22 6.44
CA GLN A 166 -2.22 -2.95 6.75
C GLN A 166 -3.24 -1.93 7.25
N PRO A 167 -4.46 -1.88 6.65
CA PRO A 167 -5.52 -1.11 7.25
C PRO A 167 -5.70 -1.59 8.70
N PRO A 168 -6.01 -0.68 9.65
CA PRO A 168 -6.36 -1.11 10.99
C PRO A 168 -7.43 -2.19 10.87
N GLN A 169 -7.13 -3.41 11.34
CA GLN A 169 -8.04 -4.55 11.24
C GLN A 169 -9.38 -4.10 11.82
N PRO A 170 -10.44 -3.99 11.00
CA PRO A 170 -11.72 -3.59 11.53
C PRO A 170 -12.09 -4.60 12.62
N ARG A 171 -12.57 -4.12 13.77
CA ARG A 171 -13.18 -4.98 14.78
C ARG A 171 -14.53 -5.45 14.24
N LEU A 172 -14.48 -6.30 13.22
CA LEU A 172 -15.65 -6.88 12.60
C LEU A 172 -16.31 -7.79 13.64
N SER A 173 -17.62 -7.65 13.80
CA SER A 173 -18.42 -8.69 14.42
C SER A 173 -18.26 -9.99 13.64
N ILE A 174 -18.56 -11.13 14.26
CA ILE A 174 -18.48 -12.46 13.61
C ILE A 174 -19.28 -12.48 12.29
N ARG A 175 -20.40 -11.76 12.23
CA ARG A 175 -21.24 -11.67 11.03
C ARG A 175 -20.61 -10.85 9.90
N GLU A 176 -19.93 -9.75 10.24
CA GLU A 176 -19.19 -8.94 9.26
C GLU A 176 -17.90 -9.63 8.84
N LEU A 177 -17.30 -10.45 9.71
CA LEU A 177 -16.18 -11.32 9.35
C LEU A 177 -16.61 -12.40 8.36
N ASP A 178 -17.78 -13.03 8.54
CA ASP A 178 -18.32 -13.98 7.56
C ASP A 178 -18.65 -13.32 6.22
N ASP A 179 -19.23 -12.11 6.23
CA ASP A 179 -19.49 -11.35 5.00
C ASP A 179 -18.17 -10.93 4.32
N TYR A 180 -17.18 -10.50 5.08
CA TYR A 180 -15.83 -10.18 4.60
C TYR A 180 -15.10 -11.41 4.03
N LEU A 181 -15.18 -12.55 4.70
CA LEU A 181 -14.54 -13.81 4.31
C LEU A 181 -15.27 -14.53 3.18
N SER A 182 -16.54 -14.20 2.91
CA SER A 182 -17.32 -14.77 1.81
C SER A 182 -17.17 -14.01 0.48
N ARG A 183 -16.59 -12.80 0.48
CA ARG A 183 -16.30 -12.04 -0.75
C ARG A 183 -15.35 -12.81 -1.67
N PRO A 184 -15.57 -12.82 -3.00
CA PRO A 184 -14.68 -13.48 -3.96
C PRO A 184 -13.22 -13.09 -3.72
N ARG A 185 -12.32 -14.08 -3.75
CA ARG A 185 -10.88 -13.88 -3.47
C ARG A 185 -10.21 -12.95 -4.48
N ASP A 186 -10.86 -12.72 -5.60
CA ASP A 186 -10.55 -11.86 -6.72
C ASP A 186 -10.60 -10.38 -6.29
N ALA A 187 -11.56 -10.01 -5.43
CA ALA A 187 -11.58 -8.71 -4.74
C ALA A 187 -10.52 -8.60 -3.62
N ARG A 188 -9.84 -9.71 -3.30
CA ARG A 188 -8.71 -9.80 -2.37
C ARG A 188 -7.39 -10.04 -3.11
N THR A 189 -7.33 -9.84 -4.44
CA THR A 189 -6.04 -9.78 -5.12
C THR A 189 -5.20 -8.79 -4.34
N LYS A 190 -4.09 -9.28 -3.76
CA LYS A 190 -3.23 -8.46 -2.91
C LYS A 190 -2.81 -7.27 -3.73
N MET A 191 -3.39 -6.14 -3.39
CA MET A 191 -3.07 -4.84 -3.93
C MET A 191 -1.55 -4.60 -3.83
N PRO A 192 -0.94 -3.88 -4.79
CA PRO A 192 0.50 -3.69 -4.79
C PRO A 192 0.94 -3.00 -3.49
N THR A 193 1.63 -3.72 -2.62
CA THR A 193 2.23 -3.10 -1.44
C THR A 193 3.48 -2.33 -1.86
N VAL A 194 3.72 -1.21 -1.20
CA VAL A 194 4.86 -0.34 -1.49
C VAL A 194 6.00 -0.66 -0.52
N GLY A 195 7.16 -1.01 -1.07
CA GLY A 195 8.39 -1.17 -0.31
C GLY A 195 9.32 0.02 -0.49
N TRP A 196 10.57 -0.11 -0.01
CA TRP A 196 11.64 0.84 -0.33
C TRP A 196 11.78 1.03 -1.84
N LEU A 197 11.73 -0.09 -2.58
CA LEU A 197 11.72 -0.13 -4.03
C LEU A 197 10.45 -0.88 -4.46
N THR A 198 9.69 -0.31 -5.39
CA THR A 198 8.45 -0.90 -5.90
C THR A 198 8.45 -0.82 -7.42
N TYR A 199 8.20 -1.94 -8.09
CA TYR A 199 8.00 -2.00 -9.53
C TYR A 199 6.52 -2.14 -9.84
N LEU A 200 6.07 -1.42 -10.86
CA LEU A 200 4.74 -1.55 -11.45
C LEU A 200 4.90 -1.75 -12.96
N ASP A 201 4.16 -2.70 -13.52
CA ASP A 201 4.05 -2.78 -14.98
C ASP A 201 3.33 -1.55 -15.55
N GLU A 202 3.43 -1.33 -16.85
CA GLU A 202 2.82 -0.17 -17.54
C GLU A 202 1.32 -0.03 -17.23
N ARG A 203 0.58 -1.14 -17.20
CA ARG A 203 -0.88 -1.14 -16.95
C ARG A 203 -1.22 -0.64 -15.54
N HIS A 204 -0.39 -0.96 -14.55
CA HIS A 204 -0.59 -0.50 -13.18
C HIS A 204 -0.07 0.93 -13.00
N PHE A 205 0.95 1.34 -13.75
CA PHE A 205 1.53 2.67 -13.66
C PHE A 205 0.70 3.76 -14.36
N ASP A 206 0.14 3.49 -15.55
CA ASP A 206 -0.58 4.47 -16.38
C ASP A 206 -1.82 5.07 -15.71
N ASN A 207 -2.33 4.40 -14.67
CA ASN A 207 -3.48 4.86 -13.91
C ASN A 207 -3.09 5.82 -12.76
N LEU A 208 -1.79 6.10 -12.57
CA LEU A 208 -1.28 6.90 -11.47
C LEU A 208 -0.99 8.35 -11.88
N SER A 209 -1.24 9.27 -10.94
CA SER A 209 -0.83 10.66 -11.08
C SER A 209 0.66 10.80 -10.79
N ILE A 210 1.47 10.90 -11.84
CA ILE A 210 2.94 11.01 -11.74
C ILE A 210 3.33 12.22 -10.86
N THR A 211 2.68 13.37 -11.04
CA THR A 211 2.98 14.58 -10.25
C THR A 211 2.75 14.40 -8.76
N GLU A 212 1.74 13.62 -8.35
CA GLU A 212 1.53 13.32 -6.93
C GLU A 212 2.54 12.29 -6.41
N LEU A 213 2.91 11.31 -7.23
CA LEU A 213 3.91 10.29 -6.88
C LEU A 213 5.30 10.88 -6.71
N GLU A 214 5.76 11.69 -7.66
CA GLU A 214 7.10 12.31 -7.65
C GLU A 214 7.33 13.22 -6.45
N ALA A 215 6.27 13.61 -5.76
CA ALA A 215 6.38 14.31 -4.49
C ALA A 215 6.99 13.40 -3.39
N VAL A 216 6.62 12.11 -3.37
CA VAL A 216 6.98 11.18 -2.27
C VAL A 216 7.91 10.05 -2.69
N VAL A 217 8.09 9.81 -3.99
CA VAL A 217 8.99 8.79 -4.53
C VAL A 217 9.88 9.35 -5.63
N THR A 218 11.05 8.76 -5.82
CA THR A 218 11.81 8.89 -7.06
C THR A 218 11.31 7.87 -8.07
N VAL A 219 10.96 8.33 -9.27
CA VAL A 219 10.46 7.50 -10.37
C VAL A 219 11.59 7.20 -11.36
N HIS A 220 11.74 5.94 -11.74
CA HIS A 220 12.71 5.48 -12.75
C HIS A 220 12.04 4.53 -13.73
N HIS A 221 12.15 4.79 -15.03
CA HIS A 221 11.65 3.86 -16.05
C HIS A 221 12.66 2.73 -16.29
N GLY A 222 12.18 1.48 -16.24
CA GLY A 222 12.93 0.28 -16.58
C GLY A 222 12.46 -0.32 -17.90
N ASN A 223 13.01 -1.50 -18.26
CA ASN A 223 12.72 -2.15 -19.53
C ASN A 223 11.26 -2.63 -19.69
N HIS A 224 10.57 -2.90 -18.58
CA HIS A 224 9.27 -3.57 -18.58
C HIS A 224 8.19 -2.82 -17.79
N GLY A 225 8.53 -1.66 -17.23
CA GLY A 225 7.64 -0.91 -16.35
C GLY A 225 8.40 0.18 -15.60
N THR A 226 7.82 0.62 -14.48
CA THR A 226 8.32 1.76 -13.72
C THR A 226 8.68 1.35 -12.30
N TRP A 227 9.85 1.81 -11.86
CA TRP A 227 10.35 1.66 -10.49
C TRP A 227 10.10 2.94 -9.68
N LEU A 228 9.56 2.77 -8.49
CA LEU A 228 9.33 3.80 -7.48
C LEU A 228 10.30 3.54 -6.32
N THR A 229 11.05 4.55 -5.90
CA THR A 229 12.03 4.44 -4.81
C THR A 229 11.71 5.47 -3.73
N LEU A 230 11.50 5.04 -2.48
CA LEU A 230 11.10 5.94 -1.38
C LEU A 230 12.27 6.76 -0.82
N ALA A 231 13.48 6.19 -0.78
CA ALA A 231 14.65 6.83 -0.19
C ALA A 231 15.96 6.32 -0.82
N GLY A 232 17.06 7.05 -0.61
CA GLY A 232 18.39 6.62 -1.08
C GLY A 232 18.93 5.38 -0.36
N ASP A 233 18.54 5.18 0.91
CA ASP A 233 18.94 4.03 1.74
C ASP A 233 17.71 3.16 2.08
N PRO A 234 17.70 1.86 1.73
CA PRO A 234 16.62 0.94 2.07
C PRO A 234 16.29 0.88 3.56
N LEU A 235 17.29 1.03 4.43
CA LEU A 235 17.11 0.90 5.87
C LEU A 235 16.56 2.16 6.53
N SER A 236 16.55 3.29 5.81
CA SER A 236 16.05 4.58 6.29
C SER A 236 14.55 4.76 6.14
N VAL A 237 13.88 3.93 5.32
CA VAL A 237 12.46 4.07 5.01
C VAL A 237 11.60 3.83 6.24
N THR A 238 10.71 4.78 6.54
CA THR A 238 9.77 4.64 7.66
C THR A 238 8.46 4.01 7.22
N GLY A 239 7.67 3.52 8.19
CA GLY A 239 6.32 3.04 7.91
C GLY A 239 5.40 4.15 7.37
N GLU A 240 5.61 5.40 7.79
CA GLU A 240 4.83 6.54 7.31
C GLU A 240 5.12 6.85 5.83
N ASP A 241 6.39 6.73 5.41
CA ASP A 241 6.76 6.89 4.00
C ASP A 241 6.12 5.83 3.12
N ALA A 242 6.20 4.58 3.55
CA ALA A 242 5.58 3.47 2.84
C ALA A 242 4.04 3.62 2.78
N LEU A 243 3.40 4.05 3.87
CA LEU A 243 1.96 4.26 3.92
C LEU A 243 1.50 5.41 3.02
N ALA A 244 2.22 6.53 3.01
CA ALA A 244 1.91 7.66 2.15
C ALA A 244 1.96 7.29 0.66
N ALA A 245 3.05 6.63 0.24
CA ALA A 245 3.18 6.17 -1.14
C ALA A 245 2.18 5.07 -1.48
N TYR A 246 1.90 4.16 -0.54
CA TYR A 246 0.86 3.14 -0.70
C TYR A 246 -0.50 3.76 -1.05
N TRP A 247 -0.95 4.79 -0.34
CA TRP A 247 -2.23 5.44 -0.63
C TRP A 247 -2.30 6.07 -2.03
N LEU A 248 -1.19 6.60 -2.54
CA LEU A 248 -1.13 7.11 -3.92
C LEU A 248 -1.21 5.98 -4.94
N VAL A 249 -0.44 4.91 -4.72
CA VAL A 249 -0.45 3.71 -5.58
C VAL A 249 -1.82 3.03 -5.57
N GLN A 250 -2.52 3.03 -4.44
CA GLN A 250 -3.82 2.36 -4.31
C GLN A 250 -5.01 3.14 -4.88
N ARG A 251 -4.90 4.45 -5.01
CA ARG A 251 -6.03 5.32 -5.37
C ARG A 251 -6.79 4.87 -6.62
N PRO A 252 -6.15 4.47 -7.73
CA PRO A 252 -6.88 4.05 -8.92
C PRO A 252 -7.61 2.72 -8.75
N PHE A 253 -7.10 1.83 -7.89
CA PHE A 253 -7.70 0.52 -7.63
C PHE A 253 -8.94 0.61 -6.72
N HIS A 254 -9.12 1.71 -5.99
CA HIS A 254 -10.29 1.93 -5.12
C HIS A 254 -11.47 2.66 -5.80
N ALA A 255 -11.34 3.08 -7.07
CA ALA A 255 -12.38 3.84 -7.77
C ALA A 255 -13.71 3.06 -7.99
N HIS A 256 -13.75 1.74 -7.75
CA HIS A 256 -14.97 0.91 -7.72
C HIS A 256 -14.74 -0.35 -6.85
N PRO A 257 -15.70 -0.88 -6.05
CA PRO A 257 -16.62 -0.31 -5.07
C PRO A 257 -16.13 -0.64 -3.63
N PHE A 258 -15.38 0.25 -2.98
CA PHE A 258 -15.19 0.22 -1.52
C PHE A 258 -15.97 1.37 -0.88
N GLN A 259 -17.29 1.40 -1.11
CA GLN A 259 -18.20 2.15 -0.25
C GLN A 259 -18.26 1.42 1.10
N GLY A 260 -17.35 1.73 2.03
CA GLY A 260 -17.41 1.20 3.40
C GLY A 260 -16.09 0.91 4.10
N VAL A 261 -14.94 1.02 3.42
CA VAL A 261 -13.65 1.04 4.14
C VAL A 261 -13.41 2.50 4.53
N GLU A 262 -13.72 2.84 5.77
CA GLU A 262 -13.29 4.10 6.35
C GLU A 262 -11.76 4.21 6.23
N LYS A 263 -11.29 5.32 5.64
CA LYS A 263 -9.86 5.69 5.70
C LYS A 263 -9.43 5.60 7.16
N ASP A 264 -8.22 5.11 7.42
CA ASP A 264 -7.66 5.14 8.77
C ASP A 264 -7.77 6.58 9.32
N PRO A 265 -8.58 6.80 10.36
CA PRO A 265 -8.84 8.15 10.86
C PRO A 265 -7.60 8.79 11.50
N THR A 266 -6.53 8.01 11.71
CA THR A 266 -5.30 8.47 12.36
C THR A 266 -4.22 8.95 11.38
N PHE A 267 -4.32 8.65 10.09
CA PHE A 267 -3.32 9.06 9.09
C PHE A 267 -3.73 10.36 8.37
N ASP A 268 -3.19 11.48 8.85
CA ASP A 268 -3.35 12.80 8.21
C ASP A 268 -2.40 12.91 6.99
N PHE A 269 -2.93 12.50 5.83
CA PHE A 269 -2.21 12.54 4.55
C PHE A 269 -1.66 13.94 4.22
N ASP A 270 -2.38 14.98 4.62
CA ASP A 270 -2.01 16.35 4.32
C ASP A 270 -0.95 16.88 5.31
N ALA A 271 -0.97 16.46 6.58
CA ALA A 271 0.14 16.69 7.52
C ALA A 271 1.43 15.97 7.12
N TYR A 272 1.34 14.74 6.61
CA TYR A 272 2.50 14.05 6.06
C TYR A 272 3.06 14.79 4.84
N ARG A 273 2.21 15.18 3.88
CA ARG A 273 2.60 16.01 2.73
C ARG A 273 3.30 17.29 3.19
N ALA A 274 2.83 17.93 4.25
CA ALA A 274 3.47 19.13 4.75
C ALA A 274 4.84 18.95 5.34
N ARG A 275 5.01 17.89 6.12
CA ARG A 275 6.29 17.58 6.75
C ARG A 275 7.32 17.16 5.70
N VAL A 276 6.93 16.38 4.70
CA VAL A 276 7.86 15.78 3.72
C VAL A 276 8.07 16.66 2.49
N LEU A 277 7.04 17.34 2.00
CA LEU A 277 7.12 18.18 0.79
C LEU A 277 7.37 19.66 1.10
N GLY A 278 7.44 20.03 2.38
CA GLY A 278 7.54 21.44 2.80
C GLY A 278 6.28 22.27 2.47
N ILE A 279 5.14 21.63 2.22
CA ILE A 279 3.86 22.29 1.90
C ILE A 279 3.03 22.38 3.19
N PRO A 280 3.10 23.47 3.97
CA PRO A 280 2.66 23.48 5.38
C PRO A 280 1.22 22.97 5.62
N HIS A 281 0.99 22.23 6.73
CA HIS A 281 -0.32 21.79 7.19
C HIS A 281 -0.53 22.06 8.69
N ALA A 282 -1.80 22.01 9.08
CA ALA A 282 -2.43 22.20 10.40
C ALA A 282 -2.87 23.62 10.80
N SER A 283 -2.92 24.59 9.88
CA SER A 283 -3.67 25.84 10.16
C SER A 283 -4.35 26.51 8.96
N MET A 284 -4.36 25.89 7.79
CA MET A 284 -5.02 26.49 6.63
C MET A 284 -6.43 25.92 6.45
N LYS A 285 -7.40 26.83 6.54
CA LYS A 285 -8.77 26.61 6.08
C LYS A 285 -8.72 26.32 4.57
N TYR A 286 -9.68 25.58 4.03
CA TYR A 286 -9.74 25.28 2.59
C TYR A 286 -10.99 25.90 1.99
N VAL A 287 -10.93 26.36 0.74
CA VAL A 287 -12.12 26.73 -0.04
C VAL A 287 -12.19 25.81 -1.24
N VAL A 288 -13.22 24.96 -1.29
CA VAL A 288 -13.50 24.08 -2.43
C VAL A 288 -14.87 24.46 -2.98
N ASP A 289 -14.92 24.87 -4.25
CA ASP A 289 -16.16 25.30 -4.93
C ASP A 289 -16.96 26.39 -4.18
N GLY A 290 -16.26 27.26 -3.45
CA GLY A 290 -16.83 28.33 -2.63
C GLY A 290 -17.13 27.97 -1.17
N TYR A 291 -16.95 26.71 -0.77
CA TYR A 291 -17.23 26.27 0.59
C TYR A 291 -15.96 26.27 1.43
N ALA A 292 -16.00 27.00 2.56
CA ALA A 292 -14.90 27.04 3.52
C ALA A 292 -14.95 25.81 4.45
N PHE A 293 -13.81 25.14 4.61
CA PHE A 293 -13.61 23.98 5.49
C PHE A 293 -12.49 24.29 6.48
N ASP A 294 -12.67 23.93 7.75
CA ASP A 294 -11.71 24.23 8.83
C ASP A 294 -10.60 23.19 9.00
N GLY A 295 -10.44 22.32 8.00
CA GLY A 295 -9.35 21.35 7.93
C GLY A 295 -9.82 19.94 7.58
N TYR A 296 -8.86 19.05 7.59
CA TYR A 296 -9.01 17.63 7.29
C TYR A 296 -8.89 16.86 8.62
N ARG A 297 -9.96 16.17 9.05
CA ARG A 297 -9.99 15.44 10.33
C ARG A 297 -10.70 14.10 10.13
N ASP A 298 -10.10 13.02 10.64
CA ASP A 298 -10.61 11.65 10.52
C ASP A 298 -10.83 11.19 9.06
N GLY A 299 -9.93 11.58 8.16
CA GLY A 299 -9.93 11.13 6.77
C GLY A 299 -11.01 11.75 5.86
N ARG A 300 -11.74 12.77 6.33
CA ARG A 300 -12.72 13.53 5.54
C ARG A 300 -12.44 15.04 5.66
N LEU A 301 -12.75 15.78 4.59
CA LEU A 301 -13.02 17.21 4.71
C LEU A 301 -14.22 17.34 5.66
N GLN A 302 -13.96 17.75 6.90
CA GLN A 302 -15.05 17.91 7.85
C GLN A 302 -15.76 19.22 7.55
N TYR A 303 -16.93 19.07 6.96
CA TYR A 303 -17.97 20.06 7.14
C TYR A 303 -18.34 19.98 8.62
N ILE A 304 -17.88 20.92 9.44
CA ILE A 304 -18.49 21.09 10.75
C ILE A 304 -19.89 21.62 10.42
N HIS A 305 -20.88 20.71 10.36
CA HIS A 305 -22.12 21.04 11.01
C HIS A 305 -21.71 21.36 12.43
N PRO A 306 -21.90 22.60 12.92
CA PRO A 306 -21.78 22.81 14.33
C PRO A 306 -22.75 21.84 14.99
N GLN A 307 -22.26 20.71 15.50
CA GLN A 307 -22.96 19.86 16.46
C GLN A 307 -22.92 20.62 17.78
N TYR A 308 -23.50 21.81 17.79
CA TYR A 308 -24.05 22.34 19.01
C TYR A 308 -25.34 21.54 19.17
N GLU A 309 -25.32 20.59 20.09
CA GLU A 309 -26.54 20.20 20.79
C GLU A 309 -27.04 21.47 21.48
N PHE A 310 -27.70 22.34 20.73
CA PHE A 310 -28.52 23.37 21.32
C PHE A 310 -29.62 22.59 22.00
N GLY A 311 -29.49 22.39 23.31
CA GLY A 311 -30.52 21.84 24.20
C GLY A 311 -31.77 22.74 24.28
N ALA A 312 -32.06 23.51 23.24
CA ALA A 312 -33.31 24.19 23.06
C ALA A 312 -34.31 23.16 22.53
N GLU A 313 -35.02 22.50 23.44
CA GLU A 313 -36.22 21.69 23.15
C GLU A 313 -37.30 22.48 22.35
N LYS A 314 -37.07 23.76 22.04
CA LYS A 314 -37.97 24.66 21.32
C LYS A 314 -37.44 25.21 19.99
N GLY A 315 -36.24 24.80 19.54
CA GLY A 315 -35.77 25.08 18.17
C GLY A 315 -35.42 26.54 17.82
N GLU A 316 -35.48 27.48 18.77
CA GLU A 316 -35.07 28.88 18.61
C GLU A 316 -33.68 29.10 19.23
N LEU A 317 -32.81 29.80 18.51
CA LEU A 317 -31.51 30.23 19.04
C LEU A 317 -31.62 31.62 19.68
N ALA A 318 -31.18 31.76 20.93
CA ALA A 318 -31.18 33.08 21.56
C ALA A 318 -30.22 34.03 20.83
N PRO A 319 -30.56 35.33 20.64
CA PRO A 319 -29.69 36.28 19.94
C PRO A 319 -28.26 36.36 20.48
N ALA A 320 -28.08 36.18 21.78
CA ALA A 320 -26.76 36.13 22.41
C ALA A 320 -25.95 34.90 21.99
N GLN A 321 -26.59 33.75 21.82
CA GLN A 321 -25.95 32.51 21.34
C GLN A 321 -25.59 32.64 19.86
N LEU A 322 -26.49 33.21 19.04
CA LEU A 322 -26.22 33.48 17.64
C LEU A 322 -24.95 34.32 17.47
N LYS A 323 -24.88 35.45 18.19
CA LYS A 323 -23.75 36.37 18.12
C LYS A 323 -22.46 35.79 18.71
N ALA A 324 -22.53 35.05 19.81
CA ALA A 324 -21.33 34.47 20.42
C ALA A 324 -20.68 33.37 19.55
N VAL A 325 -21.50 32.65 18.79
CA VAL A 325 -21.06 31.47 18.02
C VAL A 325 -20.80 31.80 16.56
N PHE A 326 -21.80 32.38 15.87
CA PHE A 326 -21.76 32.48 14.42
C PHE A 326 -21.05 33.73 13.91
N LEU A 327 -21.00 34.82 14.68
CA LEU A 327 -20.32 36.05 14.24
C LEU A 327 -18.79 35.86 14.15
N PRO A 328 -18.09 35.27 15.15
CA PRO A 328 -16.66 34.98 15.02
C PRO A 328 -16.38 34.03 13.85
N LEU A 329 -17.19 32.97 13.71
CA LEU A 329 -17.05 31.98 12.64
C LEU A 329 -17.22 32.62 11.26
N ALA A 330 -18.27 33.42 11.06
CA ALA A 330 -18.52 34.12 9.80
C ALA A 330 -17.39 35.10 9.45
N THR A 331 -16.94 35.88 10.42
CA THR A 331 -15.84 36.86 10.24
C THR A 331 -14.57 36.16 9.79
N GLU A 332 -14.24 35.04 10.43
CA GLU A 332 -13.03 34.29 10.16
C GLU A 332 -13.09 33.58 8.79
N GLN A 333 -14.22 32.97 8.45
CA GLN A 333 -14.37 32.30 7.16
C GLN A 333 -14.38 33.29 5.99
N LEU A 334 -14.98 34.47 6.14
CA LEU A 334 -14.98 35.51 5.10
C LEU A 334 -13.59 36.11 4.86
N ALA A 335 -12.82 36.32 5.93
CA ALA A 335 -11.42 36.74 5.80
C ALA A 335 -10.61 35.73 4.96
N PHE A 336 -10.95 34.45 5.06
CA PHE A 336 -10.31 33.38 4.31
C PHE A 336 -10.84 33.22 2.88
N ALA A 337 -12.14 33.42 2.65
CA ALA A 337 -12.79 33.15 1.37
C ALA A 337 -12.42 34.13 0.24
N ARG A 338 -11.69 35.22 0.54
CA ARG A 338 -11.18 36.21 -0.43
C ARG A 338 -12.24 36.69 -1.44
N GLY A 339 -13.47 36.93 -0.96
CA GLY A 339 -14.60 37.40 -1.79
C GLY A 339 -15.41 36.28 -2.46
N THR A 340 -15.15 35.01 -2.13
CA THR A 340 -15.96 33.87 -2.59
C THR A 340 -17.15 33.65 -1.65
N LYS A 341 -18.32 33.36 -2.23
CA LYS A 341 -19.54 33.05 -1.48
C LYS A 341 -19.45 31.71 -0.78
N ILE A 342 -19.78 31.69 0.50
CA ILE A 342 -19.81 30.52 1.38
C ILE A 342 -21.25 30.05 1.48
N LEU A 343 -21.49 28.74 1.53
CA LEU A 343 -22.81 28.20 1.90
C LEU A 343 -22.66 27.34 3.16
N TRP A 344 -23.57 27.55 4.12
CA TRP A 344 -23.75 26.80 5.36
C TRP A 344 -24.99 25.91 5.28
N HIS A 345 -24.92 24.73 5.89
CA HIS A 345 -26.03 23.78 5.96
C HIS A 345 -26.49 23.59 7.41
N PHE A 346 -27.82 23.54 7.64
CA PHE A 346 -28.41 23.24 8.95
C PHE A 346 -29.50 22.17 8.83
N PRO A 347 -29.63 21.26 9.81
CA PRO A 347 -30.59 20.16 9.77
C PRO A 347 -31.98 20.58 10.31
N GLN A 348 -32.13 21.82 10.75
CA GLN A 348 -33.38 22.38 11.27
C GLN A 348 -33.72 23.67 10.53
N ARG A 349 -34.95 23.77 10.01
CA ARG A 349 -35.40 24.93 9.23
C ARG A 349 -35.43 26.22 10.05
N GLN A 350 -35.76 26.15 11.33
CA GLN A 350 -35.78 27.33 12.21
C GLN A 350 -34.38 27.91 12.42
N VAL A 351 -33.38 27.05 12.64
CA VAL A 351 -31.97 27.47 12.75
C VAL A 351 -31.48 28.17 11.48
N VAL A 352 -31.88 27.70 10.28
CA VAL A 352 -31.57 28.39 9.02
C VAL A 352 -32.11 29.82 9.04
N GLN A 353 -33.36 30.01 9.46
CA GLN A 353 -34.00 31.33 9.49
C GLN A 353 -33.32 32.25 10.52
N ASP A 354 -33.06 31.75 11.72
CA ASP A 354 -32.42 32.49 12.81
C ASP A 354 -31.00 32.95 12.41
N VAL A 355 -30.21 32.04 11.81
CA VAL A 355 -28.84 32.35 11.35
C VAL A 355 -28.85 33.31 10.16
N GLN A 356 -29.76 33.13 9.19
CA GLN A 356 -29.91 34.07 8.07
C GLN A 356 -30.26 35.48 8.54
N ALA A 357 -31.20 35.61 9.47
CA ALA A 357 -31.59 36.91 10.04
C ALA A 357 -30.42 37.56 10.79
N ALA A 358 -29.65 36.78 11.54
CA ALA A 358 -28.47 37.27 12.26
C ALA A 358 -27.35 37.74 11.32
N LEU A 359 -27.03 36.96 10.27
CA LEU A 359 -26.03 37.34 9.26
C LEU A 359 -26.42 38.65 8.56
N ALA A 360 -27.69 38.80 8.18
CA ALA A 360 -28.20 40.04 7.59
C ALA A 360 -28.08 41.23 8.55
N GLN A 361 -28.38 41.04 9.85
CA GLN A 361 -28.21 42.08 10.86
C GLN A 361 -26.74 42.49 11.04
N TRP A 362 -25.79 41.59 10.82
CA TRP A 362 -24.35 41.87 10.87
C TRP A 362 -23.75 42.38 9.56
N GLY A 363 -24.57 42.55 8.51
CA GLY A 363 -24.13 42.99 7.19
C GLY A 363 -23.29 41.94 6.45
N ILE A 364 -23.50 40.66 6.72
CA ILE A 364 -22.80 39.54 6.10
C ILE A 364 -23.68 38.95 4.98
N GLU A 365 -23.36 39.29 3.73
CA GLU A 365 -24.14 38.85 2.55
C GLU A 365 -23.53 37.66 1.81
N ASP A 366 -22.23 37.41 1.99
CA ASP A 366 -21.48 36.38 1.27
C ASP A 366 -21.59 34.98 1.89
N ILE A 367 -22.32 34.83 3.00
CA ILE A 367 -22.64 33.53 3.59
C ILE A 367 -24.11 33.21 3.36
N HIS A 368 -24.36 32.25 2.48
CA HIS A 368 -25.68 31.68 2.26
C HIS A 368 -25.94 30.55 3.25
N VAL A 369 -27.20 30.30 3.58
CA VAL A 369 -27.59 29.23 4.51
C VAL A 369 -28.69 28.39 3.88
N ARG A 370 -28.60 27.06 3.93
CA ARG A 370 -29.61 26.12 3.42
C ARG A 370 -30.00 25.07 4.45
N TYR A 371 -31.25 24.65 4.35
CA TYR A 371 -31.78 23.50 5.06
C TYR A 371 -31.38 22.21 4.32
N LEU A 372 -30.88 21.20 5.04
CA LEU A 372 -30.72 19.84 4.52
C LEU A 372 -32.02 19.08 4.74
N ALA A 373 -32.69 18.74 3.63
CA ALA A 373 -33.95 18.00 3.62
C ALA A 373 -33.72 16.49 3.78
#